data_AF-A0A9W6NUE3-F1
#
_entry.id   AF-A0A9W6NUE3-F1
#
_cell.length_a   1.000
_cell.length_b   1.000
_cell.length_c   1.000
_cell.angle_alpha   90.00
_cell.angle_beta   90.00
_cell.angle_gamma   90.00
#
_symmetry.space_group_name_H-M   'P 1'
#
loop_
_entity.id
_entity.type
_entity.pdbx_description
1 polymer ?
#
loop_
_entity_poly.entity_id
_entity_poly.type
_entity_poly.pdbx_seq_one_letter_code
_entity_poly.pdbx_strand_id
1 'polypeptide(L)'
;MTAGRERVIGGVTGTPTRSHGDGGDDGDDGADALDVQLVAQIVRRAGLDCRIDGTSPFLLRARTAARDHTPWTVIAGTCHSHPTPRAFVGPAGSTRTRVLREADERHLAALVVLQALRRDPHELLTHDEASASGLADNLIWA
;
A
#
# COMPACT_ATOMS: atom_id res chain seq x y z
N MET A 1 24.91 -53.30 -15.79
CA MET A 1 26.29 -52.78 -15.83
C MET A 1 26.43 -51.85 -14.62
N THR A 2 26.76 -52.36 -13.43
CA THR A 2 28.09 -52.67 -12.88
C THR A 2 28.75 -51.46 -12.20
N ALA A 3 29.02 -51.63 -10.90
CA ALA A 3 29.97 -50.93 -10.01
C ALA A 3 29.66 -49.46 -9.66
N GLY A 4 29.88 -48.96 -8.44
CA GLY A 4 30.62 -49.48 -7.29
C GLY A 4 31.64 -48.43 -6.77
N ARG A 5 31.82 -48.37 -5.44
CA ARG A 5 32.89 -47.73 -4.65
C ARG A 5 32.79 -46.21 -4.41
N GLU A 6 32.65 -45.73 -3.17
CA GLU A 6 33.62 -45.66 -2.03
C GLU A 6 34.73 -44.61 -2.19
N ARG A 7 34.78 -43.70 -1.18
CA ARG A 7 35.92 -43.04 -0.49
C ARG A 7 35.54 -41.57 -0.18
N VAL A 8 35.38 -41.13 1.08
CA VAL A 8 36.41 -40.75 2.10
C VAL A 8 37.52 -39.92 1.42
N ILE A 9 37.88 -38.69 1.77
CA ILE A 9 38.44 -38.13 3.01
C ILE A 9 38.59 -36.62 2.75
N GLY A 10 38.49 -35.76 3.77
CA GLY A 10 38.93 -34.37 3.59
C GLY A 10 38.53 -33.47 4.74
N GLY A 11 39.19 -33.65 5.89
CA GLY A 11 39.12 -32.65 6.95
C GLY A 11 39.73 -31.34 6.47
N VAL A 12 39.07 -30.23 6.83
CA VAL A 12 39.71 -28.92 6.83
C VAL A 12 39.47 -28.31 8.21
N THR A 13 40.56 -28.20 8.95
CA THR A 13 40.68 -27.36 10.13
C THR A 13 40.60 -25.91 9.69
N GLY A 14 39.61 -25.19 10.21
CA GLY A 14 39.46 -23.76 10.02
C GLY A 14 38.66 -23.18 11.17
N THR A 15 39.30 -22.94 12.31
CA THR A 15 38.86 -21.86 13.19
C THR A 15 39.55 -20.59 12.70
N PRO A 16 38.78 -19.58 12.34
CA PRO A 16 39.16 -18.27 12.80
C PRO A 16 37.97 -17.45 13.32
N THR A 17 38.26 -16.81 14.44
CA THR A 17 37.83 -15.46 14.81
C THR A 17 36.33 -15.21 15.01
N ARG A 18 36.00 -15.01 16.30
CA ARG A 18 34.90 -14.18 16.78
C ARG A 18 34.75 -12.93 15.89
N SER A 19 33.75 -12.93 15.02
CA SER A 19 33.13 -11.69 14.59
C SER A 19 32.30 -11.18 15.77
N HIS A 20 32.81 -10.14 16.43
CA HIS A 20 31.95 -9.17 17.10
C HIS A 20 31.05 -8.58 16.00
N GLY A 21 29.90 -9.21 15.77
CA GLY A 21 28.78 -8.57 15.13
C GLY A 21 28.26 -7.55 16.14
N ASP A 22 28.77 -6.34 16.00
CA ASP A 22 28.22 -5.11 16.56
C ASP A 22 26.71 -5.15 16.36
N GLY A 23 26.02 -5.36 17.49
CA GLY A 23 24.58 -5.40 17.51
C GLY A 23 24.04 -3.99 17.47
N GLY A 24 23.03 -3.79 16.64
CA GLY A 24 22.04 -2.76 16.82
C GLY A 24 22.43 -1.40 16.28
N ASP A 25 22.21 -1.22 14.99
CA ASP A 25 21.53 0.00 14.52
C ASP A 25 20.81 -0.31 13.20
N ASP A 26 19.87 -1.28 13.25
CA ASP A 26 18.69 -1.14 12.39
C ASP A 26 17.91 0.01 13.01
N GLY A 27 18.34 1.23 12.68
CA GLY A 27 17.54 2.42 12.82
C GLY A 27 16.25 2.16 12.05
N ASP A 28 15.29 1.56 12.76
CA ASP A 28 13.88 1.65 12.51
C ASP A 28 13.56 3.15 12.53
N ASP A 29 13.85 3.80 11.41
CA ASP A 29 13.23 5.05 10.99
C ASP A 29 11.78 4.71 10.60
N GLY A 30 11.07 4.03 11.50
CA GLY A 30 9.66 3.68 11.46
C GLY A 30 8.79 4.88 11.81
N ALA A 31 9.22 6.08 11.44
CA ALA A 31 8.39 7.26 11.47
C ALA A 31 7.36 7.17 10.32
N ASP A 32 6.22 6.55 10.63
CA ASP A 32 4.91 6.75 9.99
C ASP A 32 4.87 6.61 8.46
N ALA A 33 5.49 5.56 7.92
CA ALA A 33 5.20 5.16 6.55
C ALA A 33 3.82 4.48 6.51
N LEU A 34 2.84 5.14 5.88
CA LEU A 34 1.47 4.65 5.70
C LEU A 34 1.42 3.16 5.31
N ASP A 35 0.74 2.35 6.13
CA ASP A 35 0.57 0.92 5.87
C ASP A 35 -0.56 0.64 4.85
N VAL A 36 -0.17 0.52 3.58
CA VAL A 36 -1.10 0.19 2.49
C VAL A 36 -1.74 -1.20 2.65
N GLN A 37 -1.14 -2.14 3.39
CA GLN A 37 -1.77 -3.42 3.70
C GLN A 37 -2.93 -3.23 4.67
N LEU A 38 -2.78 -2.37 5.69
CA LEU A 38 -3.87 -2.02 6.58
C LEU A 38 -5.02 -1.34 5.83
N VAL A 39 -4.71 -0.41 4.92
CA VAL A 39 -5.71 0.21 4.04
C VAL A 39 -6.48 -0.85 3.25
N ALA A 40 -5.77 -1.80 2.63
CA ALA A 40 -6.40 -2.89 1.88
C ALA A 40 -7.30 -3.77 2.77
N GLN A 41 -6.89 -4.06 4.01
CA GLN A 41 -7.70 -4.82 4.94
C GLN A 41 -9.01 -4.10 5.30
N ILE A 42 -8.95 -2.79 5.56
CA ILE A 42 -10.15 -1.99 5.86
C ILE A 42 -11.09 -1.97 4.64
N VAL A 43 -10.56 -1.72 3.45
CA VAL A 43 -11.33 -1.66 2.19
C VAL A 43 -12.02 -3.00 1.90
N ARG A 44 -11.34 -4.13 2.11
CA ARG A 44 -11.97 -5.47 1.97
C ARG A 44 -13.07 -5.71 2.98
N ARG A 45 -12.86 -5.31 4.24
CA ARG A 45 -13.89 -5.41 5.29
C ARG A 45 -15.12 -4.56 4.97
N ALA A 46 -14.96 -3.46 4.24
CA ALA A 46 -16.06 -2.64 3.74
C ALA A 46 -16.81 -3.27 2.54
N GLY A 47 -16.43 -4.46 2.09
CA GLY A 47 -17.11 -5.18 1.01
C GLY A 47 -16.64 -4.80 -0.40
N LEU A 48 -15.48 -4.17 -0.52
CA LEU A 48 -14.86 -3.85 -1.80
C LEU A 48 -13.83 -4.90 -2.20
N ASP A 49 -13.68 -5.12 -3.50
CA ASP A 49 -12.56 -5.88 -4.04
C ASP A 49 -11.37 -4.93 -4.19
N CYS A 50 -10.19 -5.32 -3.69
CA CYS A 50 -8.99 -4.50 -3.78
C CYS A 50 -7.70 -5.30 -3.93
N ARG A 51 -6.77 -4.71 -4.68
CA ARG A 51 -5.48 -5.29 -4.99
C ARG A 51 -4.38 -4.23 -4.84
N ILE A 52 -3.30 -4.63 -4.20
CA ILE A 52 -2.06 -3.86 -4.14
C ILE A 52 -1.25 -4.18 -5.40
N ASP A 53 -0.70 -3.14 -6.02
CA ASP A 53 0.07 -3.26 -7.24
C ASP A 53 1.40 -3.98 -6.96
N GLY A 54 1.71 -5.00 -7.77
CA GLY A 54 2.91 -5.81 -7.58
C GLY A 54 4.20 -5.11 -8.02
N THR A 55 4.09 -4.05 -8.82
CA THR A 55 5.23 -3.25 -9.29
C THR A 55 5.44 -2.03 -8.39
N SER A 56 4.37 -1.50 -7.79
CA SER A 56 4.44 -0.44 -6.78
C SER A 56 3.70 -0.86 -5.50
N PRO A 57 4.40 -1.33 -4.45
CA PRO A 57 3.75 -1.81 -3.22
C PRO A 57 3.00 -0.71 -2.45
N PHE A 58 3.18 0.53 -2.87
CA PHE A 58 2.55 1.73 -2.31
C PHE A 58 1.23 2.11 -2.98
N LEU A 59 0.81 1.35 -3.99
CA LEU A 59 -0.35 1.66 -4.82
C LEU A 59 -1.43 0.58 -4.64
N LEU A 60 -2.64 1.03 -4.37
CA LEU A 60 -3.83 0.23 -4.20
C LEU A 60 -4.86 0.55 -5.29
N ARG A 61 -5.46 -0.50 -5.84
CA ARG A 61 -6.62 -0.41 -6.73
C ARG A 61 -7.82 -1.04 -6.05
N ALA A 62 -8.98 -0.40 -6.18
CA ALA A 62 -10.23 -0.89 -5.61
C ALA A 62 -11.40 -0.77 -6.59
N ARG A 63 -12.41 -1.60 -6.37
CA ARG A 63 -13.70 -1.59 -7.06
C ARG A 63 -14.79 -2.21 -6.18
N THR A 64 -16.05 -1.97 -6.52
CA THR A 64 -17.18 -2.65 -5.87
C THR A 64 -17.19 -4.14 -6.18
N ALA A 65 -17.25 -5.00 -5.16
CA ALA A 65 -17.25 -6.46 -5.32
C ALA A 65 -18.45 -7.00 -6.12
N ALA A 66 -19.59 -6.30 -6.10
CA ALA A 66 -20.79 -6.68 -6.86
C ALA A 66 -20.64 -6.56 -8.38
N ARG A 67 -19.52 -6.02 -8.88
CA ARG A 67 -19.25 -5.81 -10.30
C ARG A 67 -18.08 -6.67 -10.77
N ASP A 68 -18.23 -7.98 -10.60
CA ASP A 68 -17.33 -8.96 -11.21
C ASP A 68 -17.23 -8.66 -12.72
N HIS A 69 -16.01 -8.57 -13.24
CA HIS A 69 -15.64 -8.13 -14.61
C HIS A 69 -15.57 -6.63 -14.92
N THR A 70 -15.86 -5.72 -14.00
CA THR A 70 -15.57 -4.29 -14.26
C THR A 70 -14.09 -3.94 -14.05
N PRO A 71 -13.54 -2.99 -14.84
CA PRO A 71 -12.20 -2.48 -14.58
C PRO A 71 -12.10 -1.89 -13.18
N TRP A 72 -10.89 -1.86 -12.62
CA TRP A 72 -10.60 -1.13 -11.39
C TRP A 72 -11.11 0.31 -11.52
N THR A 73 -11.83 0.80 -10.52
CA THR A 73 -12.48 2.11 -10.59
C THR A 73 -11.77 3.16 -9.76
N VAL A 74 -11.05 2.74 -8.72
CA VAL A 74 -10.32 3.63 -7.81
C VAL A 74 -8.84 3.26 -7.80
N ILE A 75 -8.00 4.30 -7.75
CA ILE A 75 -6.57 4.21 -7.49
C ILE A 75 -6.24 5.06 -6.25
N ALA A 76 -5.39 4.53 -5.38
CA ALA A 76 -4.91 5.22 -4.20
C ALA A 76 -3.46 4.83 -3.92
N GLY A 77 -2.75 5.65 -3.16
CA GLY A 77 -1.39 5.34 -2.75
C GLY A 77 -0.71 6.49 -2.04
N THR A 78 0.57 6.32 -1.75
CA THR A 78 1.40 7.34 -1.09
C THR A 78 2.24 8.12 -2.09
N CYS A 79 2.55 9.37 -1.75
CA CYS A 79 3.55 10.19 -2.43
C CYS A 79 4.77 10.33 -1.51
N HIS A 80 5.87 9.66 -1.86
CA HIS A 80 7.13 9.72 -1.10
C HIS A 80 8.04 10.90 -1.50
N SER A 81 7.60 11.75 -2.43
CA SER A 81 8.39 12.88 -2.94
C SER A 81 8.32 14.14 -2.07
N HIS A 82 7.63 14.09 -0.93
CA HIS A 82 7.45 15.21 -0.02
C HIS A 82 8.08 14.92 1.36
N PRO A 83 8.58 15.96 2.06
CA PRO A 83 9.14 15.81 3.40
C PRO A 83 8.09 15.37 4.44
N THR A 84 6.81 15.54 4.13
CA THR A 84 5.68 15.00 4.90
C THR A 84 4.98 13.93 4.05
N PRO A 85 4.69 12.74 4.61
CA PRO A 85 4.04 11.68 3.86
C PRO A 85 2.63 12.12 3.47
N ARG A 86 2.36 12.10 2.17
CA ARG A 86 1.03 12.39 1.59
C ARG A 86 0.44 11.14 1.00
N ALA A 87 -0.88 11.08 0.94
CA ALA A 87 -1.59 10.04 0.21
C ALA A 87 -2.46 10.66 -0.89
N PHE A 88 -2.79 9.89 -1.90
CA PHE A 88 -3.71 10.30 -2.96
C PHE A 88 -4.79 9.25 -3.18
N VAL A 89 -5.92 9.70 -3.71
CA VAL A 89 -7.06 8.85 -4.10
C VAL A 89 -7.76 9.47 -5.30
N GLY A 90 -8.21 8.66 -6.24
CA GLY A 90 -8.99 9.14 -7.38
C GLY A 90 -9.46 8.02 -8.29
N PRO A 91 -10.15 8.37 -9.40
CA PRO A 91 -10.53 7.41 -10.41
C PRO A 91 -9.33 6.73 -11.04
N ALA A 92 -9.42 5.41 -11.22
CA ALA A 92 -8.42 4.68 -11.97
C ALA A 92 -8.34 5.20 -13.43
N GLY A 93 -7.12 5.37 -13.94
CA GLY A 93 -6.88 5.87 -15.30
C GLY A 93 -7.03 7.39 -15.47
N SER A 94 -7.32 8.12 -14.39
CA SER A 94 -7.36 9.58 -14.38
C SER A 94 -6.08 10.16 -13.77
N THR A 95 -5.66 11.32 -14.28
CA THR A 95 -4.62 12.14 -13.64
C THR A 95 -5.18 12.99 -12.49
N ARG A 96 -6.52 13.09 -12.39
CA ARG A 96 -7.19 13.86 -11.35
C ARG A 96 -7.27 13.02 -10.08
N THR A 97 -6.72 13.53 -8.99
CA THR A 97 -6.73 12.89 -7.67
C THR A 97 -7.04 13.91 -6.58
N ARG A 98 -7.50 13.43 -5.43
CA ARG A 98 -7.51 14.16 -4.16
C ARG A 98 -6.29 13.74 -3.37
N VAL A 99 -5.63 14.72 -2.76
CA VAL A 99 -4.43 14.50 -1.95
C VAL A 99 -4.77 14.73 -0.49
N LEU A 100 -4.43 13.77 0.36
CA LEU A 100 -4.45 13.89 1.80
C LEU A 100 -3.16 14.56 2.25
N ARG A 101 -3.29 15.62 3.07
CA ARG A 101 -2.14 16.35 3.62
C ARG A 101 -1.34 15.50 4.59
N GLU A 102 -2.05 14.75 5.42
CA GLU A 102 -1.51 13.82 6.41
C GLU A 102 -1.93 12.42 5.98
N ALA A 103 -0.95 11.56 5.71
CA ALA A 103 -1.19 10.19 5.30
C ALA A 103 -1.59 9.36 6.53
N ASP A 104 -2.89 9.11 6.69
CA ASP A 104 -3.45 8.19 7.69
C ASP A 104 -4.22 7.05 6.99
N GLU A 105 -4.03 5.81 7.44
CA GLU A 105 -4.58 4.62 6.78
C GLU A 105 -6.10 4.60 6.82
N ARG A 106 -6.69 5.06 7.93
CA ARG A 106 -8.15 5.04 8.12
C ARG A 106 -8.82 6.08 7.23
N HIS A 107 -8.25 7.28 7.13
CA HIS A 107 -8.70 8.35 6.24
C HIS A 107 -8.55 7.94 4.78
N LEU A 108 -7.40 7.36 4.39
CA LEU A 108 -7.22 6.89 3.03
C LEU A 108 -8.22 5.78 2.68
N ALA A 109 -8.40 4.80 3.57
CA ALA A 109 -9.37 3.73 3.38
C ALA A 109 -10.81 4.27 3.26
N ALA A 110 -11.21 5.21 4.11
CA ALA A 110 -12.51 5.85 4.06
C ALA A 110 -12.75 6.55 2.72
N LEU A 111 -11.75 7.28 2.21
CA LEU A 111 -11.86 7.94 0.91
C LEU A 111 -11.90 6.95 -0.26
N VAL A 112 -11.13 5.85 -0.19
CA VAL A 112 -11.23 4.77 -1.18
C VAL A 112 -12.63 4.18 -1.20
N VAL A 113 -13.21 3.94 -0.02
CA VAL A 113 -14.57 3.40 0.12
C VAL A 113 -15.59 4.38 -0.46
N LEU A 114 -15.55 5.65 -0.08
CA LEU A 114 -16.45 6.67 -0.61
C LEU A 114 -16.33 6.78 -2.13
N GLN A 115 -15.11 6.88 -2.66
CA GLN A 115 -14.86 6.99 -4.09
C GLN A 115 -15.36 5.77 -4.87
N ALA A 116 -15.19 4.56 -4.33
CA ALA A 116 -15.63 3.32 -4.98
C ALA A 116 -17.15 3.15 -4.98
N LEU A 117 -17.83 3.64 -3.94
CA LEU A 117 -19.29 3.54 -3.78
C LEU A 117 -20.06 4.67 -4.47
N ARG A 118 -19.38 5.63 -5.10
CA ARG A 118 -20.05 6.70 -5.86
C ARG A 118 -20.87 6.13 -7.00
N ARG A 119 -21.97 6.82 -7.31
CA ARG A 119 -22.81 6.50 -8.47
C ARG A 119 -22.01 6.55 -9.77
N ASP A 120 -21.16 7.57 -9.91
CA ASP A 120 -20.14 7.66 -10.94
C ASP A 120 -18.74 7.64 -10.30
N PRO A 121 -18.02 6.51 -10.37
CA PRO A 121 -16.69 6.40 -9.77
C PRO A 121 -15.60 7.15 -10.56
N HIS A 122 -15.92 7.70 -11.75
CA HIS A 122 -14.98 8.49 -12.57
C HIS A 122 -14.97 9.98 -12.23
N GLU A 123 -15.95 10.45 -11.49
CA GLU A 123 -15.95 11.80 -10.95
C GLU A 123 -15.15 11.81 -9.63
N LEU A 124 -14.47 12.91 -9.31
CA LEU A 124 -13.79 13.05 -8.02
C LEU A 124 -14.77 13.43 -6.90
N LEU A 125 -14.47 12.97 -5.68
CA LEU A 125 -15.16 13.43 -4.48
C LEU A 125 -15.16 14.96 -4.40
N THR A 126 -16.34 15.51 -4.13
CA THR A 126 -16.57 16.94 -3.91
C THR A 126 -16.26 17.32 -2.47
N HIS A 127 -16.08 18.63 -2.23
CA HIS A 127 -15.89 19.15 -0.87
C HIS A 127 -17.08 18.84 0.02
N ASP A 128 -18.29 18.99 -0.50
CA ASP A 128 -19.52 18.74 0.26
C ASP A 128 -19.63 17.27 0.70
N GLU A 129 -19.41 16.32 -0.22
CA GLU A 129 -19.41 14.87 0.10
C GLU A 129 -18.33 14.52 1.14
N ALA A 130 -17.12 15.08 0.99
CA ALA A 130 -16.04 14.88 1.96
C ALA A 130 -16.36 15.49 3.32
N SER A 131 -16.99 16.67 3.34
CA SER A 131 -17.34 17.39 4.57
C SER A 131 -18.47 16.68 5.31
N ALA A 132 -19.49 16.21 4.59
CA ALA A 132 -20.56 15.39 5.15
C ALA A 132 -20.04 14.08 5.79
N SER A 133 -18.89 13.60 5.33
CA SER A 133 -18.21 12.41 5.86
C SER A 133 -17.16 12.72 6.94
N GLY A 134 -16.93 14.00 7.28
CA GLY A 134 -15.90 14.43 8.23
C GLY A 134 -14.46 14.28 7.74
N LEU A 135 -14.23 14.25 6.42
CA LEU A 135 -12.92 14.01 5.79
C LEU A 135 -12.35 15.23 5.06
N ALA A 136 -13.08 16.34 4.99
CA ALA A 136 -12.71 17.50 4.16
C ALA A 136 -11.48 18.25 4.68
N ASP A 137 -11.26 18.30 6.00
CA ASP A 137 -10.20 19.11 6.62
C ASP A 137 -8.79 18.67 6.22
N ASN A 138 -8.62 17.37 5.94
CA ASN A 138 -7.34 16.78 5.58
C ASN A 138 -7.11 16.70 4.06
N LEU A 139 -8.06 17.16 3.25
CA LEU A 139 -7.96 17.13 1.78
C LEU A 139 -7.40 18.44 1.20
N ILE A 140 -6.57 18.31 0.17
CA ILE A 140 -6.13 19.43 -0.67
C ILE A 140 -7.12 19.57 -1.83
N TRP A 141 -7.73 20.75 -1.93
CA TRP A 141 -8.66 21.14 -2.99
C TRP A 141 -7.90 22.01 -4.01
N ALA A 142 -7.72 21.50 -5.22
CA ALA A 142 -7.08 22.16 -6.36
C ALA A 142 -8.04 22.19 -7.56
#